data_AF-A0A1I5WZX0-F1
#
_entry.id   AF-A0A1I5WZX0-F1
#
_cell.length_a   1.000
_cell.length_b   1.000
_cell.length_c   1.000
_cell.angle_alpha   90.00
_cell.angle_beta   90.00
_cell.angle_gamma   90.00
#
_symmetry.space_group_name_H-M   'P 1'
#
loop_
_entity.id
_entity.type
_entity.pdbx_description
1 polymer ?
#
loop_
_entity_poly.entity_id
_entity_poly.type
_entity_poly.pdbx_seq_one_letter_code
_entity_poly.pdbx_strand_id
1 'polypeptide(L)'
;MSQQLTPVEIFDRSAEEGRRRLDQGNLELVATGFIAGFTIVFGLIAMAVVEGLTEPAAGEASDLFGALAFGVGVVFLVIGRTELFNENFLDPIATAFTSDEEGIGEPPAFSRG
;
A
#
# COMPACT_ATOMS: atom_id res chain seq x y z
N MET A 1 -33.67 8.52 20.31
CA MET A 1 -33.11 7.15 20.38
C MET A 1 -32.27 6.94 19.13
N SER A 2 -30.96 6.81 19.25
CA SER A 2 -30.10 6.40 18.15
C SER A 2 -30.45 4.95 17.80
N GLN A 3 -31.05 4.71 16.64
CA GLN A 3 -31.13 3.35 16.11
C GLN A 3 -29.68 2.88 15.93
N GLN A 4 -29.25 1.93 16.76
CA GLN A 4 -27.98 1.25 16.55
C GLN A 4 -28.17 0.39 15.31
N LEU A 5 -27.47 0.76 14.24
CA LEU A 5 -27.40 -0.04 13.03
C LEU A 5 -26.82 -1.41 13.41
N THR A 6 -27.43 -2.45 12.88
CA THR A 6 -26.88 -3.80 13.02
C THR A 6 -25.53 -3.89 12.31
N PRO A 7 -24.64 -4.82 12.70
CA PRO A 7 -23.34 -4.99 12.05
C PRO A 7 -23.43 -5.15 10.53
N VAL A 8 -24.49 -5.79 10.03
CA VAL A 8 -24.77 -5.95 8.60
C VAL A 8 -25.12 -4.62 7.95
N GLU A 9 -25.96 -3.79 8.57
CA GLU A 9 -26.33 -2.48 8.03
C GLU A 9 -25.15 -1.48 8.06
N ILE A 10 -24.25 -1.60 9.04
CA ILE A 10 -22.99 -0.84 9.07
C ILE A 10 -22.09 -1.29 7.92
N PHE A 11 -21.95 -2.60 7.73
CA PHE A 11 -21.15 -3.19 6.66
C PHE A 11 -21.66 -2.78 5.27
N ASP A 12 -22.96 -2.91 5.01
CA ASP A 12 -23.57 -2.56 3.72
C ASP A 12 -23.42 -1.07 3.42
N ARG A 13 -23.58 -0.22 4.45
CA ARG A 13 -23.36 1.22 4.31
C ARG A 13 -21.90 1.58 4.03
N SER A 14 -20.96 0.93 4.72
CA SER A 14 -19.53 1.09 4.46
C SER A 14 -19.13 0.57 3.07
N ALA A 15 -19.76 -0.50 2.59
CA ALA A 15 -19.54 -1.05 1.25
C ALA A 15 -20.06 -0.12 0.14
N GLU A 16 -21.22 0.52 0.34
CA GLU A 16 -21.78 1.53 -0.58
C GLU A 16 -20.89 2.79 -0.65
N GLU A 17 -20.40 3.26 0.50
CA GLU A 17 -19.49 4.41 0.59
C GLU A 17 -18.10 4.09 0.00
N GLY A 18 -17.63 2.85 0.16
CA GLY A 18 -16.41 2.34 -0.48
C GLY A 18 -16.51 2.33 -2.00
N ARG A 19 -17.61 1.83 -2.57
CA ARG A 19 -17.84 1.80 -4.03
C ARG A 19 -17.78 3.18 -4.69
N ARG A 20 -18.37 4.18 -4.05
CA ARG A 20 -18.34 5.58 -4.52
C ARG A 20 -16.93 6.19 -4.42
N ARG A 21 -16.12 5.77 -3.44
CA ARG A 21 -14.72 6.16 -3.32
C ARG A 21 -13.84 5.45 -4.34
N LEU A 22 -14.12 4.22 -4.73
CA LEU A 22 -13.31 3.46 -5.70
C LEU A 22 -13.33 4.05 -7.11
N ASP A 23 -14.46 4.62 -7.56
CA ASP A 23 -14.52 5.41 -8.81
C ASP A 23 -13.67 6.70 -8.76
N GLN A 24 -13.25 7.14 -7.56
CA GLN A 24 -12.24 8.19 -7.32
C GLN A 24 -10.88 7.64 -6.83
N GLY A 25 -10.82 6.40 -6.34
CA GLY A 25 -9.83 5.89 -5.40
C GLY A 25 -8.69 5.14 -6.04
N ASN A 26 -8.85 4.70 -7.30
CA ASN A 26 -7.73 4.16 -8.07
C ASN A 26 -6.67 5.25 -8.35
N LEU A 27 -7.09 6.50 -8.55
CA LEU A 27 -6.15 7.62 -8.72
C LEU A 27 -5.42 7.95 -7.41
N GLU A 28 -6.13 7.90 -6.28
CA GLU A 28 -5.53 8.13 -4.95
C GLU A 28 -4.52 7.03 -4.60
N LEU A 29 -4.85 5.76 -4.85
CA LEU A 29 -3.95 4.63 -4.64
C LEU A 29 -2.70 4.73 -5.54
N VAL A 30 -2.88 5.03 -6.83
CA VAL A 30 -1.77 5.24 -7.77
C VAL A 30 -0.93 6.45 -7.39
N ALA A 31 -1.54 7.55 -6.97
CA ALA A 31 -0.82 8.75 -6.54
C ALA A 31 -0.01 8.50 -5.27
N THR A 32 -0.59 7.82 -4.29
CA THR A 32 0.09 7.49 -3.02
C THR A 32 1.25 6.52 -3.27
N GLY A 33 1.05 5.51 -4.11
CA GLY A 33 2.11 4.59 -4.53
C GLY A 33 3.21 5.28 -5.35
N PHE A 34 2.85 6.19 -6.26
CA PHE A 34 3.80 6.99 -7.04
C PHE A 34 4.64 7.89 -6.13
N ILE A 35 4.02 8.59 -5.18
CA ILE A 35 4.72 9.44 -4.20
C ILE A 35 5.65 8.57 -3.36
N ALA A 36 5.18 7.43 -2.83
CA ALA A 36 6.02 6.50 -2.07
C ALA A 36 7.27 6.10 -2.87
N GLY A 37 7.09 5.66 -4.12
CA GLY A 37 8.18 5.28 -5.01
C GLY A 37 9.14 6.43 -5.32
N PHE A 38 8.61 7.62 -5.61
CA PHE A 38 9.42 8.83 -5.84
C PHE A 38 10.29 9.14 -4.63
N THR A 39 9.75 9.00 -3.43
CA THR A 39 10.47 9.26 -2.18
C THR A 39 11.65 8.31 -1.98
N ILE A 40 11.47 7.02 -2.30
CA ILE A 40 12.54 6.02 -2.25
C ILE A 40 13.64 6.33 -3.27
N VAL A 41 13.27 6.61 -4.52
CA VAL A 41 14.24 6.97 -5.58
C VAL A 41 14.99 8.24 -5.20
N PHE A 42 14.30 9.23 -4.66
CA PHE A 42 14.92 10.45 -4.15
C PHE A 42 15.94 10.14 -3.04
N GLY A 43 15.62 9.27 -2.09
CA GLY A 43 16.55 8.82 -1.06
C GLY A 43 17.78 8.12 -1.64
N LEU A 44 17.61 7.26 -2.66
CA LEU A 44 18.72 6.58 -3.33
C LEU A 44 19.64 7.55 -4.07
N ILE A 45 19.07 8.55 -4.75
CA ILE A 45 19.85 9.60 -5.41
C ILE A 45 20.62 10.41 -4.36
N ALA A 46 19.97 10.79 -3.26
CA ALA A 46 20.63 11.51 -2.17
C ALA A 46 21.80 10.72 -1.56
N MET A 47 21.61 9.41 -1.34
CA MET A 47 22.68 8.49 -0.90
C MET A 47 23.86 8.53 -1.86
N ALA A 48 23.64 8.23 -3.14
CA ALA A 48 24.70 8.12 -4.15
C ALA A 48 25.45 9.45 -4.34
N VAL A 49 24.72 10.57 -4.31
CA VAL A 49 25.32 11.91 -4.41
C VAL A 49 26.20 12.19 -3.19
N VAL A 50 25.71 11.95 -1.97
CA VAL A 50 26.48 12.25 -0.76
C VAL A 50 27.69 11.33 -0.63
N GLU A 51 27.54 10.04 -0.93
CA GLU A 51 28.64 9.08 -0.95
C GLU A 51 29.73 9.53 -1.94
N GLY A 52 29.38 9.79 -3.20
CA GLY A 52 30.35 10.23 -4.21
C GLY A 52 30.99 11.59 -3.93
N LEU A 53 30.30 12.50 -3.24
CA LEU A 53 30.87 13.79 -2.81
C LEU A 53 31.80 13.65 -1.60
N THR A 54 31.58 12.65 -0.74
CA THR A 54 32.35 12.47 0.50
C THR A 54 33.50 11.47 0.34
N GLU A 55 33.44 10.55 -0.62
CA GLU A 55 34.49 9.55 -0.91
C GLU A 55 35.91 10.14 -0.91
N PRO A 56 36.21 11.29 -1.57
CA PRO A 56 37.58 11.81 -1.61
C PRO A 56 38.14 12.27 -0.25
N ALA A 57 37.26 12.61 0.69
CA ALA A 57 37.64 13.12 2.01
C ALA A 57 37.46 12.08 3.13
N ALA A 58 36.53 11.15 2.96
CA ALA A 58 36.06 10.24 4.00
C ALA A 58 36.49 8.77 3.78
N GLY A 59 36.92 8.38 2.57
CA GLY A 59 37.22 6.97 2.27
C GLY A 59 36.01 6.08 2.56
N GLU A 60 36.18 4.92 3.20
CA GLU A 60 35.08 4.03 3.57
C GLU A 60 33.99 4.67 4.47
N ALA A 61 34.26 5.81 5.12
CA ALA A 61 33.23 6.51 5.89
C ALA A 61 32.17 7.21 4.99
N SER A 62 32.40 7.33 3.67
CA SER A 62 31.42 7.86 2.71
C SER A 62 30.09 7.10 2.74
N ASP A 63 30.14 5.78 2.94
CA ASP A 63 28.97 4.91 2.98
C ASP A 63 28.02 5.30 4.13
N LEU A 64 28.59 5.70 5.26
CA LEU A 64 27.82 6.19 6.41
C LEU A 64 27.13 7.51 6.08
N PHE A 65 27.82 8.44 5.40
CA PHE A 65 27.22 9.71 4.99
C PHE A 65 26.11 9.50 3.95
N GLY A 66 26.32 8.58 2.99
CA GLY A 66 25.29 8.17 2.04
C GLY A 66 24.06 7.57 2.74
N ALA A 67 24.27 6.65 3.69
CA ALA A 67 23.18 6.04 4.44
C ALA A 67 22.38 7.06 5.28
N LEU A 68 23.05 8.05 5.88
CA LEU A 68 22.39 9.16 6.57
C LEU A 68 21.56 10.02 5.61
N ALA A 69 22.07 10.28 4.40
CA ALA A 69 21.34 11.02 3.38
C ALA A 69 20.10 10.27 2.88
N PHE A 70 20.17 8.95 2.73
CA PHE A 70 19.02 8.09 2.43
C PHE A 70 17.90 8.22 3.47
N GLY A 71 18.27 8.36 4.75
CA GLY A 71 17.31 8.55 5.84
C GLY A 71 16.33 9.70 5.63
N VAL A 72 16.71 10.74 4.87
CA VAL A 72 15.80 11.83 4.50
C VAL A 72 14.61 11.34 3.66
N GLY A 73 14.84 10.39 2.74
CA GLY A 73 13.78 9.75 1.97
C GLY A 73 12.82 8.95 2.86
N VAL A 74 13.34 8.30 3.90
CA VAL A 74 12.51 7.58 4.89
C VAL A 74 11.65 8.56 5.70
N VAL A 75 12.18 9.71 6.09
CA VAL A 75 11.40 10.75 6.80
C VAL A 75 10.23 11.25 5.94
N PHE A 76 10.47 11.47 4.64
CA PHE A 76 9.39 11.86 3.72
C PHE A 76 8.33 10.78 3.55
N LEU A 77 8.69 9.50 3.60
CA LEU A 77 7.75 8.39 3.60
C LEU A 77 6.79 8.47 4.81
N VAL A 78 7.36 8.72 6.00
CA VAL A 78 6.60 8.86 7.25
C VAL A 78 5.68 10.07 7.22
N ILE A 79 6.19 11.22 6.76
CA ILE A 79 5.40 12.47 6.66
C ILE A 79 4.30 12.32 5.61
N GLY A 80 4.59 11.66 4.50
CA GLY A 80 3.68 11.49 3.38
C GLY A 80 2.44 10.65 3.69
N ARG A 81 2.40 9.95 4.85
CA ARG A 81 1.41 8.90 5.13
C ARG A 81 1.24 7.96 3.92
N THR A 82 2.35 7.70 3.24
CA THR A 82 2.33 6.90 2.02
C THR A 82 2.22 5.44 2.41
N GLU A 83 1.05 4.86 2.22
CA GLU A 83 0.88 3.41 2.33
C GLU A 83 1.77 2.75 1.28
N LEU A 84 2.73 1.95 1.74
CA LEU A 84 3.55 1.18 0.82
C LEU A 84 2.62 0.16 0.16
N PHE A 85 2.74 0.01 -1.16
CA PHE A 85 1.94 -0.93 -1.95
C PHE A 85 1.86 -2.34 -1.32
N ASN A 86 2.86 -2.73 -0.51
CA ASN A 86 2.90 -4.00 0.20
C ASN A 86 1.81 -4.18 1.28
N GLU A 87 1.32 -3.12 1.91
CA GLU A 87 0.16 -3.21 2.84
C GLU A 87 -1.14 -3.48 2.07
N ASN A 88 -1.31 -2.82 0.92
CA ASN A 88 -2.49 -2.96 0.07
C ASN A 88 -2.45 -4.16 -0.89
N PHE A 89 -1.41 -5.01 -0.84
CA PHE A 89 -1.35 -6.26 -1.63
C PHE A 89 -2.08 -7.42 -0.94
N LEU A 90 -2.20 -7.40 0.38
CA LEU A 90 -2.86 -8.47 1.12
C LEU A 90 -4.37 -8.46 0.89
N ASP A 91 -5.00 -7.31 0.80
CA ASP A 91 -6.46 -7.21 0.64
C ASP A 91 -6.95 -7.74 -0.72
N PRO A 92 -6.34 -7.40 -1.87
CA PRO A 92 -6.68 -8.01 -3.16
C PRO A 92 -6.39 -9.50 -3.23
N ILE A 93 -5.29 -9.95 -2.62
CA ILE A 93 -4.92 -11.37 -2.57
C ILE A 93 -5.90 -12.15 -1.70
N ALA A 94 -6.25 -11.66 -0.51
CA ALA A 94 -7.24 -12.25 0.37
C ALA A 94 -8.63 -12.29 -0.28
N THR A 95 -8.99 -11.24 -1.03
CA THR A 95 -10.22 -11.20 -1.82
C THR A 95 -10.21 -12.26 -2.91
N ALA A 96 -9.11 -12.40 -3.66
CA ALA A 96 -8.97 -13.44 -4.69
C ALA A 96 -9.10 -14.85 -4.12
N PHE A 97 -8.51 -15.13 -2.96
CA PHE A 97 -8.63 -16.43 -2.29
C PHE A 97 -10.05 -16.70 -1.75
N THR A 98 -10.74 -15.68 -1.23
CA THR A 98 -12.14 -15.82 -0.77
C THR A 98 -13.09 -16.06 -1.95
N SER A 99 -12.81 -15.43 -3.10
CA SER A 99 -13.56 -15.61 -4.35
C SER A 99 -13.48 -17.05 -4.87
N ASP A 100 -12.36 -17.74 -4.63
CA ASP A 100 -12.18 -19.15 -5.00
C ASP A 100 -12.97 -20.11 -4.08
N GLU A 101 -13.21 -19.75 -2.82
CA GLU A 101 -14.00 -20.57 -1.88
C GLU A 101 -15.52 -20.48 -2.13
N GLU A 102 -16.03 -19.30 -2.52
CA GLU A 102 -17.45 -19.14 -2.90
C GLU A 102 -17.82 -19.90 -4.20
N GLY A 103 -16.82 -20.32 -4.99
CA GLY A 103 -17.01 -21.13 -6.21
C GLY A 103 -17.24 -22.63 -5.97
N ILE A 104 -17.10 -23.14 -4.74
CA ILE A 104 -17.19 -24.58 -4.42
C ILE A 104 -18.45 -24.91 -3.61
N GLY A 105 -19.55 -24.21 -3.93
CA GLY A 105 -20.73 -24.10 -3.08
C GLY A 105 -22.00 -24.82 -3.50
N GLU A 106 -22.05 -25.67 -4.55
CA GLU A 106 -23.21 -26.55 -4.77
C GLU A 106 -22.81 -27.89 -5.42
N PRO A 107 -23.00 -29.05 -4.76
CA PRO A 107 -22.89 -30.34 -5.43
C PRO A 107 -24.07 -30.50 -6.41
N PRO A 108 -23.84 -31.07 -7.61
CA PRO A 108 -24.90 -31.22 -8.61
C PRO A 108 -26.03 -32.10 -8.06
N ALA A 109 -27.25 -31.57 -8.12
CA ALA A 109 -28.46 -32.31 -7.78
C ALA A 109 -28.63 -33.47 -8.77
N PHE A 110 -28.22 -34.68 -8.35
CA PHE A 110 -28.55 -35.90 -9.06
C PHE A 110 -30.06 -36.14 -8.99
N SER A 111 -30.75 -35.75 -10.06
CA SER A 111 -32.12 -36.16 -10.35
C SER A 111 -32.15 -37.69 -10.48
N ARG A 112 -32.69 -38.37 -9.46
CA ARG A 112 -33.14 -39.76 -9.60
C ARG A 112 -34.42 -39.77 -10.43
N GLY A 113 -34.28 -40.23 -11.68
CA GLY A 113 -35.37 -40.72 -12.53
C GLY A 113 -35.02 -42.13 -12.98
#